data_AF-A0A1J5RF25-F1
#
_entry.id   AF-A0A1J5RF25-F1
#
_cell.length_a   1.000
_cell.length_b   1.000
_cell.length_c   1.000
_cell.angle_alpha   90.00
_cell.angle_beta   90.00
_cell.angle_gamma   90.00
#
_symmetry.space_group_name_H-M   'P 1'
#
loop_
_entity.id
_entity.type
_entity.pdbx_description
1 polymer ?
#
loop_
_entity_poly.entity_id
_entity_poly.type
_entity_poly.pdbx_seq_one_letter_code
_entity_poly.pdbx_strand_id
1 'polypeptide(L)'
;MQFVELDLGTQHVDYRETWEVQRAVHQDVVDGTRPDTVLLCEHASVYTAGRRTASWDRPTDGTEVIEVDRGGKITWHGPGQLVAYPIVRLAEPVDVVRYVRALEQALIDASADLGLTAGRVEGRSGVWFPADGPDGPSPRRERKVAAIGVRVAKGVTMHGIALNCDADLEAFTRIVPCGIPDADVTSLSQELGRRVPIAEVVGSVRAHLDAELTPLVAAPRDSTGRPASVEVARV
;
A
#
# COMPACT_ATOMS: atom_id res chain seq x y z
N MET A 1 -3.92 -7.35 -14.34
CA MET A 1 -4.10 -5.86 -14.42
C MET A 1 -2.86 -5.22 -15.05
N GLN A 2 -2.85 -3.93 -15.39
CA GLN A 2 -1.65 -3.23 -15.89
C GLN A 2 -0.86 -2.63 -14.73
N PHE A 3 0.48 -2.69 -14.79
CA PHE A 3 1.37 -1.98 -13.86
C PHE A 3 2.05 -0.82 -14.58
N VAL A 4 2.11 0.33 -13.93
CA VAL A 4 2.76 1.55 -14.43
C VAL A 4 3.70 2.07 -13.36
N GLU A 5 4.97 2.22 -13.70
CA GLU A 5 5.97 2.84 -12.83
C GLU A 5 5.98 4.35 -13.09
N LEU A 6 5.82 5.14 -12.04
CA LEU A 6 5.94 6.59 -12.08
C LEU A 6 7.36 6.95 -11.63
N ASP A 7 8.27 6.98 -12.60
CA ASP A 7 9.69 7.29 -12.41
C ASP A 7 10.40 6.48 -11.33
N LEU A 8 9.90 5.27 -11.04
CA LEU A 8 10.40 4.42 -9.98
C LEU A 8 11.88 4.09 -10.19
N GLY A 9 12.70 4.33 -9.15
CA GLY A 9 14.14 4.14 -9.21
C GLY A 9 14.90 5.22 -10.01
N THR A 10 14.20 6.22 -10.57
CA THR A 10 14.82 7.35 -11.30
C THR A 10 14.70 8.66 -10.52
N GLN A 11 13.52 8.97 -9.99
CA GLN A 11 13.30 10.14 -9.14
C GLN A 11 12.16 9.90 -8.15
N HIS A 12 12.16 10.69 -7.07
CA HIS A 12 11.05 10.72 -6.14
C HIS A 12 9.95 11.64 -6.67
N VAL A 13 8.72 11.12 -6.77
CA VAL A 13 7.60 11.87 -7.33
C VAL A 13 6.89 12.71 -6.27
N ASP A 14 6.41 13.90 -6.65
CA ASP A 14 5.58 14.73 -5.78
C ASP A 14 4.24 14.05 -5.47
N TYR A 15 3.81 14.17 -4.22
CA TYR A 15 2.60 13.50 -3.76
C TYR A 15 1.33 14.10 -4.39
N ARG A 16 1.23 15.42 -4.52
CA ARG A 16 0.03 16.09 -5.05
C ARG A 16 -0.13 15.80 -6.54
N GLU A 17 0.96 15.88 -7.30
CA GLU A 17 0.98 15.53 -8.72
C GLU A 17 0.57 14.06 -8.93
N THR A 18 1.15 13.15 -8.14
CA THR A 18 0.79 11.72 -8.20
C THR A 18 -0.66 11.48 -7.79
N TRP A 19 -1.20 12.25 -6.85
CA TRP A 19 -2.60 12.14 -6.45
C TRP A 19 -3.56 12.58 -7.56
N GLU A 20 -3.21 13.59 -8.36
CA GLU A 20 -3.96 13.95 -9.56
C GLU A 20 -3.87 12.86 -10.63
N VAL A 21 -2.70 12.22 -10.82
CA VAL A 21 -2.57 11.04 -11.69
C VAL A 21 -3.49 9.90 -11.21
N GLN A 22 -3.52 9.62 -9.90
CA GLN A 22 -4.44 8.61 -9.35
C GLN A 22 -5.91 8.95 -9.68
N ARG A 23 -6.32 10.21 -9.55
CA ARG A 23 -7.69 10.65 -9.84
C ARG A 23 -8.06 10.49 -11.31
N ALA A 24 -7.14 10.85 -12.22
CA ALA A 24 -7.34 10.66 -13.65
C ALA A 24 -7.48 9.17 -14.00
N VAL A 25 -6.56 8.33 -13.52
CA VAL A 25 -6.60 6.88 -13.72
C VAL A 25 -7.85 6.26 -13.12
N HIS A 26 -8.27 6.70 -11.93
CA HIS A 26 -9.52 6.25 -11.30
C HIS A 26 -10.73 6.55 -12.18
N GLN A 27 -10.84 7.78 -12.69
CA GLN A 27 -11.95 8.17 -13.54
C GLN A 27 -11.96 7.37 -14.85
N ASP A 28 -10.81 7.13 -15.47
CA ASP A 28 -10.71 6.30 -16.68
C ASP A 28 -11.14 4.84 -16.43
N VAL A 29 -10.73 4.25 -15.30
CA VAL A 29 -11.14 2.88 -14.91
C VAL A 29 -12.63 2.84 -14.60
N VAL A 30 -13.18 3.88 -13.96
CA VAL A 30 -14.62 4.04 -13.71
C VAL A 30 -15.40 4.10 -15.02
N ASP A 31 -14.89 4.80 -16.03
CA ASP A 31 -15.54 4.98 -17.32
C ASP A 31 -15.30 3.79 -18.27
N GLY A 32 -14.38 2.89 -17.92
CA GLY A 32 -14.02 1.72 -18.72
C GLY A 32 -13.14 2.06 -19.93
N THR A 33 -12.54 3.25 -19.95
CA THR A 33 -11.62 3.70 -21.01
C THR A 33 -10.18 3.26 -20.77
N ARG A 34 -9.88 2.75 -19.57
CA ARG A 34 -8.58 2.20 -19.17
C ARG A 34 -8.77 0.88 -18.41
N PRO A 35 -7.87 -0.11 -18.60
CA PRO A 35 -7.87 -1.31 -17.77
C PRO A 35 -7.50 -0.99 -16.31
N ASP A 36 -7.87 -1.90 -15.40
CA ASP A 36 -7.38 -1.88 -14.02
C ASP A 36 -5.86 -1.64 -13.99
N THR A 37 -5.45 -0.64 -13.21
CA THR A 37 -4.08 -0.13 -13.22
C THR A 37 -3.51 -0.10 -11.80
N VAL A 38 -2.29 -0.59 -11.63
CA VAL A 38 -1.49 -0.41 -10.41
C VAL A 38 -0.39 0.59 -10.71
N LEU A 39 -0.40 1.74 -10.04
CA LEU A 39 0.70 2.69 -10.10
C LEU A 39 1.75 2.31 -9.05
N LEU A 40 3.02 2.33 -9.42
CA LEU A 40 4.14 2.08 -8.52
C LEU A 40 5.04 3.31 -8.50
N CYS A 41 5.39 3.78 -7.32
CA CYS A 41 6.21 4.97 -7.17
C CYS A 41 6.97 4.98 -5.85
N GLU A 42 7.83 5.97 -5.72
CA GLU A 42 8.52 6.34 -4.50
C GLU A 42 8.35 7.86 -4.35
N HIS A 43 7.89 8.31 -3.19
CA HIS A 43 7.59 9.73 -2.97
C HIS A 43 8.79 10.51 -2.46
N ALA A 44 8.79 11.81 -2.74
CA ALA A 44 9.54 12.75 -1.90
C ALA A 44 8.99 12.69 -0.46
N SER A 45 9.82 13.04 0.53
CA SER A 45 9.41 13.00 1.95
C SER A 45 8.14 13.82 2.19
N VAL A 46 7.09 13.20 2.70
CA VAL A 46 5.77 13.82 2.85
C VAL A 46 4.96 13.14 3.96
N TYR A 47 4.25 13.94 4.75
CA TYR A 47 3.21 13.45 5.65
C TYR A 47 1.84 13.58 5.02
N THR A 48 1.01 12.54 5.13
CA THR A 48 -0.37 12.56 4.64
C THR A 48 -1.34 12.20 5.77
N ALA A 49 -2.37 13.02 5.93
CA ALA A 49 -3.40 12.84 6.95
C ALA A 49 -4.69 12.32 6.31
N GLY A 50 -5.05 11.07 6.62
CA GLY A 50 -6.36 10.51 6.25
C GLY A 50 -7.49 11.09 7.11
N ARG A 51 -8.73 10.77 6.73
CA ARG A 51 -9.97 11.34 7.32
C ARG A 51 -10.13 11.20 8.84
N ARG A 52 -9.39 10.30 9.49
CA ARG A 52 -9.49 10.03 10.94
C ARG A 52 -8.31 10.55 11.76
N THR A 53 -7.45 11.37 11.15
CA THR A 53 -6.25 11.90 11.80
C THR A 53 -6.62 12.90 12.89
N ALA A 54 -6.21 12.63 14.13
CA ALA A 54 -6.38 13.59 15.21
C ALA A 54 -5.26 14.65 15.18
N SER A 55 -5.50 15.82 15.78
CA SER A 55 -4.49 16.90 15.82
C SER A 55 -3.21 16.47 16.55
N TRP A 56 -3.33 15.66 17.60
CA TRP A 56 -2.19 15.15 18.38
C TRP A 56 -1.41 14.03 17.70
N ASP A 57 -1.92 13.45 16.61
CA ASP A 57 -1.17 12.45 15.83
C ASP A 57 -0.16 13.13 14.88
N ARG A 58 -0.26 14.46 14.68
CA ARG A 58 0.50 15.26 13.69
C ARG A 58 1.87 15.72 14.20
N PRO A 59 2.82 16.03 13.30
CA PRO A 59 4.05 16.71 13.68
C PRO A 59 3.77 18.04 14.38
N THR A 60 4.56 18.34 15.41
CA THR A 60 4.44 19.57 16.22
C THR A 60 5.46 20.64 15.83
N ASP A 61 6.35 20.35 14.88
CA ASP A 61 7.45 21.20 14.42
C ASP A 61 7.08 22.11 13.24
N GLY A 62 5.82 22.08 12.77
CA GLY A 62 5.34 22.87 11.65
C GLY A 62 5.59 22.23 10.28
N THR A 63 6.06 20.99 10.21
CA THR A 63 6.20 20.25 8.94
C THR A 63 4.84 20.17 8.20
N GLU A 64 4.86 20.35 6.88
CA GLU A 64 3.65 20.26 6.06
C GLU A 64 3.01 18.86 6.16
N VAL A 65 1.68 18.83 6.27
CA VAL A 65 0.87 17.61 6.21
C VAL A 65 -0.21 17.80 5.15
N ILE A 66 -0.27 16.88 4.18
CA ILE A 66 -1.27 16.90 3.12
C ILE A 66 -2.53 16.17 3.58
N GLU A 67 -3.66 16.87 3.62
CA GLU A 67 -4.98 16.26 3.86
C GLU A 67 -5.42 15.43 2.66
N VAL A 68 -5.79 14.18 2.91
CA VAL A 68 -6.17 13.21 1.88
C VAL A 68 -7.44 12.46 2.25
N ASP A 69 -8.14 11.92 1.26
CA ASP A 69 -9.46 11.30 1.40
C ASP A 69 -9.42 9.78 1.64
N ARG A 70 -8.23 9.19 1.77
CA ARG A 70 -8.07 7.77 2.15
C ARG A 70 -8.58 7.47 3.56
N GLY A 71 -8.87 6.20 3.78
CA GLY A 71 -9.01 5.66 5.13
C GLY A 71 -7.71 5.77 5.94
N GLY A 72 -7.80 5.45 7.23
CA GLY A 72 -6.67 5.55 8.14
C GLY A 72 -6.49 6.95 8.74
N LYS A 73 -5.39 7.10 9.47
CA LYS A 73 -4.96 8.36 10.12
C LYS A 73 -3.72 8.90 9.38
N ILE A 74 -2.81 9.56 10.09
CA ILE A 74 -1.56 10.06 9.53
C ILE A 74 -0.56 8.93 9.20
N THR A 75 0.23 9.14 8.15
CA THR A 75 1.41 8.33 7.81
C THR A 75 2.46 9.22 7.16
N TRP A 76 3.65 8.66 6.96
CA TRP A 76 4.71 9.26 6.17
C TRP A 76 5.02 8.41 4.94
N HIS A 77 5.42 9.07 3.86
CA HIS A 77 6.03 8.49 2.67
C HIS A 77 7.34 9.20 2.35
N GLY A 78 8.29 8.50 1.74
CA GLY A 78 9.55 9.09 1.33
C GLY A 78 10.51 8.08 0.72
N PRO A 79 11.78 8.49 0.54
CA PRO A 79 12.81 7.64 -0.03
C PRO A 79 12.99 6.33 0.75
N GLY A 80 13.20 5.24 0.02
CA GLY A 80 13.30 3.87 0.49
C GLY A 80 11.97 3.19 0.80
N GLN A 81 10.83 3.83 0.48
CA GLN A 81 9.49 3.26 0.67
C GLN A 81 8.81 3.01 -0.68
N LEU A 82 8.51 1.75 -1.00
CA LEU A 82 7.73 1.39 -2.18
C LEU A 82 6.26 1.70 -1.92
N VAL A 83 5.68 2.55 -2.76
CA VAL A 83 4.26 2.91 -2.72
C VAL A 83 3.58 2.31 -3.94
N ALA A 84 2.47 1.60 -3.71
CA ALA A 84 1.65 1.07 -4.79
C ALA A 84 0.19 1.52 -4.63
N TYR A 85 -0.39 1.96 -5.74
CA TYR A 85 -1.79 2.38 -5.84
C TYR A 85 -2.55 1.48 -6.80
N PRO A 86 -3.10 0.35 -6.33
CA PRO A 86 -4.02 -0.46 -7.12
C PRO A 86 -5.33 0.30 -7.31
N ILE A 87 -5.58 0.74 -8.54
CA ILE A 87 -6.80 1.40 -8.99
C ILE A 87 -7.56 0.39 -9.86
N VAL A 88 -8.39 -0.40 -9.20
CA VAL A 88 -9.04 -1.57 -9.79
C VAL A 88 -10.54 -1.55 -9.51
N ARG A 89 -11.34 -2.06 -10.44
CA ARG A 89 -12.77 -2.26 -10.25
C ARG A 89 -13.02 -3.55 -9.48
N LEU A 90 -13.63 -3.45 -8.31
CA LEU A 90 -13.98 -4.62 -7.50
C LEU A 90 -15.24 -5.31 -8.05
N ALA A 91 -15.26 -6.64 -7.96
CA ALA A 91 -16.44 -7.44 -8.25
C ALA A 91 -17.57 -7.13 -7.25
N GLU A 92 -18.82 -7.29 -7.69
CA GLU A 92 -19.99 -7.09 -6.84
C GLU A 92 -20.42 -8.40 -6.15
N PRO A 93 -20.88 -8.35 -4.89
CA PRO A 93 -20.92 -7.18 -4.01
C PRO A 93 -19.52 -6.75 -3.54
N VAL A 94 -19.30 -5.43 -3.45
CA VAL A 94 -18.00 -4.87 -3.03
C VAL A 94 -17.67 -5.26 -1.59
N ASP A 95 -16.54 -5.93 -1.40
CA ASP A 95 -15.99 -6.28 -0.09
C ASP A 95 -14.63 -5.61 0.13
N VAL A 96 -14.67 -4.46 0.82
CA VAL A 96 -13.47 -3.66 1.12
C VAL A 96 -12.55 -4.37 2.12
N VAL A 97 -13.11 -5.18 3.03
CA VAL A 97 -12.31 -5.91 4.03
C VAL A 97 -11.50 -6.99 3.33
N ARG A 98 -12.14 -7.79 2.46
CA ARG A 98 -11.46 -8.79 1.65
C ARG A 98 -10.38 -8.17 0.75
N TYR A 99 -10.65 -7.02 0.15
CA TYR A 99 -9.65 -6.27 -0.63
C TYR A 99 -8.44 -5.86 0.23
N VAL A 100 -8.66 -5.29 1.42
CA VAL A 100 -7.55 -4.96 2.33
C VAL A 100 -6.78 -6.20 2.75
N ARG A 101 -7.46 -7.33 3.04
CA ARG A 101 -6.80 -8.59 3.38
C ARG A 101 -5.95 -9.14 2.23
N ALA A 102 -6.37 -8.98 0.97
CA ALA A 102 -5.56 -9.34 -0.19
C ALA A 102 -4.31 -8.47 -0.34
N LEU A 103 -4.42 -7.16 -0.10
CA LEU A 103 -3.25 -6.28 -0.05
C LEU A 103 -2.26 -6.67 1.06
N GLU A 104 -2.77 -7.01 2.25
CA GLU A 104 -1.94 -7.53 3.33
C GLU A 104 -1.28 -8.85 2.93
N GLN A 105 -2.01 -9.76 2.28
CA GLN A 105 -1.50 -11.07 1.87
C GLN A 105 -0.35 -10.91 0.88
N ALA A 106 -0.55 -10.06 -0.14
CA ALA A 106 0.47 -9.82 -1.16
C ALA A 106 1.80 -9.34 -0.56
N LEU A 107 1.73 -8.51 0.49
CA LEU A 107 2.91 -7.97 1.17
C LEU A 107 3.52 -8.97 2.17
N ILE A 108 2.71 -9.84 2.77
CA ILE A 108 3.18 -10.97 3.58
C ILE A 108 3.97 -11.94 2.69
N ASP A 109 3.42 -12.32 1.55
CA ASP A 109 4.06 -13.25 0.62
C ASP A 109 5.32 -12.64 0.00
N ALA A 110 5.30 -11.35 -0.34
CA ALA A 110 6.50 -10.64 -0.78
C ALA A 110 7.59 -10.56 0.30
N SER A 111 7.20 -10.49 1.58
CA SER A 111 8.17 -10.57 2.68
C SER A 111 8.70 -12.00 2.83
N ALA A 112 7.85 -13.02 2.65
CA ALA A 112 8.23 -14.42 2.73
C ALA A 112 9.25 -14.82 1.65
N ASP A 113 9.19 -14.22 0.46
CA ASP A 113 10.20 -14.39 -0.60
C ASP A 113 11.61 -13.98 -0.16
N LEU A 114 11.72 -13.09 0.85
CA LEU A 114 12.98 -12.69 1.46
C LEU A 114 13.36 -13.52 2.70
N GLY A 115 12.58 -14.55 3.03
CA GLY A 115 12.75 -15.37 4.23
C GLY A 115 12.21 -14.72 5.51
N LEU A 116 11.43 -13.64 5.40
CA LEU A 116 10.85 -12.93 6.54
C LEU A 116 9.45 -13.47 6.88
N THR A 117 9.18 -13.67 8.17
CA THR A 117 7.84 -14.08 8.64
C THR A 117 7.05 -12.88 9.13
N ALA A 118 6.36 -12.22 8.20
CA ALA A 118 5.42 -11.15 8.50
C ALA A 118 3.99 -11.68 8.62
N GLY A 119 3.09 -10.87 9.19
CA GLY A 119 1.71 -11.25 9.41
C GLY A 119 0.78 -10.05 9.63
N ARG A 120 -0.40 -10.35 10.18
CA ARG A 120 -1.46 -9.39 10.50
C ARG A 120 -1.58 -9.25 12.00
N VAL A 121 -1.96 -8.07 12.46
CA VAL A 121 -2.41 -7.84 13.84
C VAL A 121 -3.90 -7.50 13.82
N GLU A 122 -4.66 -8.17 14.67
CA GLU A 122 -6.12 -8.00 14.69
C GLU A 122 -6.50 -6.55 15.04
N GLY A 123 -7.46 -5.99 14.29
CA GLY A 123 -7.85 -4.59 14.40
C GLY A 123 -6.84 -3.55 13.87
N ARG A 124 -5.66 -3.96 13.38
CA ARG A 124 -4.59 -3.06 12.91
C ARG A 124 -4.20 -3.34 11.45
N SER A 125 -4.84 -2.64 10.52
CA SER A 125 -4.58 -2.82 9.08
C SER A 125 -3.11 -2.56 8.71
N GLY A 126 -2.55 -3.42 7.87
CA GLY A 126 -1.16 -3.37 7.45
C GLY A 126 -0.44 -4.69 7.70
N VAL A 127 0.87 -4.70 7.42
CA VAL A 127 1.72 -5.87 7.59
C VAL A 127 2.73 -5.63 8.69
N TRP A 128 2.91 -6.64 9.54
CA TRP A 128 3.59 -6.52 10.82
C TRP A 128 4.54 -7.69 11.05
N PHE A 129 5.64 -7.43 11.73
CA PHE A 129 6.43 -8.46 12.39
C PHE A 129 5.94 -8.65 13.83
N PRO A 130 5.88 -9.91 14.30
CA PRO A 130 5.42 -10.20 15.65
C PRO A 130 6.35 -9.59 16.70
N ALA A 131 5.80 -9.31 17.88
CA ALA A 131 6.62 -9.02 19.05
C ALA A 131 7.58 -10.18 19.31
N ASP A 132 8.81 -9.86 19.72
CA ASP A 132 9.70 -10.90 20.21
C ASP A 132 9.23 -11.27 21.63
N GLY A 133 9.26 -12.57 21.97
CA GLY A 133 8.81 -13.04 23.28
C GLY A 133 9.51 -12.31 24.44
N PRO A 134 8.86 -12.25 25.63
CA PRO A 134 9.37 -11.49 26.77
C PRO A 134 10.74 -11.98 27.28
N ASP A 135 11.12 -13.21 26.91
CA ASP A 135 12.33 -13.89 27.36
C ASP A 135 13.59 -13.55 26.54
N GLY A 136 13.45 -12.71 25.50
CA GLY A 136 14.59 -12.22 24.70
C GLY A 136 15.41 -11.15 25.43
N PRO A 137 16.71 -10.99 25.11
CA PRO A 137 17.59 -9.99 25.74
C PRO A 137 17.18 -8.53 25.40
N SER A 138 16.31 -8.33 24.41
CA SER A 138 15.76 -7.03 24.02
C SER A 138 14.38 -7.25 23.39
N PRO A 139 13.30 -7.35 24.20
CA PRO A 139 11.97 -7.63 23.69
C PRO A 139 11.49 -6.47 22.80
N ARG A 140 11.15 -6.78 21.54
CA ARG A 140 10.60 -5.83 20.59
C ARG A 140 9.07 -5.93 20.58
N ARG A 141 8.39 -4.79 20.46
CA ARG A 141 6.93 -4.76 20.24
C ARG A 141 6.59 -5.27 18.85
N GLU A 142 5.31 -5.38 18.52
CA GLU A 142 4.89 -5.54 17.13
C GLU A 142 5.45 -4.39 16.29
N ARG A 143 5.97 -4.71 15.10
CA ARG A 143 6.64 -3.73 14.23
C ARG A 143 5.96 -3.68 12.87
N LYS A 144 5.41 -2.52 12.50
CA LYS A 144 4.75 -2.33 11.22
C LYS A 144 5.77 -2.14 10.10
N VAL A 145 5.73 -3.00 9.09
CA VAL A 145 6.58 -2.86 7.89
C VAL A 145 5.84 -2.23 6.72
N ALA A 146 4.51 -2.37 6.67
CA ALA A 146 3.70 -1.76 5.61
C ALA A 146 2.41 -1.13 6.11
N ALA A 147 2.16 0.10 5.67
CA ALA A 147 0.90 0.80 5.87
C ALA A 147 -0.06 0.51 4.71
N ILE A 148 -1.35 0.41 5.02
CA ILE A 148 -2.42 0.24 4.03
C ILE A 148 -3.51 1.26 4.34
N GLY A 149 -3.87 2.04 3.34
CA GLY A 149 -4.90 3.06 3.44
C GLY A 149 -5.56 3.24 2.08
N VAL A 150 -6.81 2.78 1.97
CA VAL A 150 -7.53 2.72 0.71
C VAL A 150 -8.81 3.57 0.75
N ARG A 151 -9.33 3.87 -0.44
CA ARG A 151 -10.67 4.41 -0.65
C ARG A 151 -11.33 3.60 -1.76
N VAL A 152 -12.64 3.35 -1.66
CA VAL A 152 -13.44 2.82 -2.77
C VAL A 152 -14.52 3.82 -3.12
N ALA A 153 -14.64 4.15 -4.40
CA ALA A 153 -15.64 5.07 -4.92
C ALA A 153 -16.10 4.57 -6.29
N LYS A 154 -17.43 4.56 -6.53
CA LYS A 154 -18.03 4.03 -7.78
C LYS A 154 -17.57 2.58 -8.12
N GLY A 155 -17.31 1.77 -7.09
CA GLY A 155 -16.81 0.40 -7.23
C GLY A 155 -15.33 0.25 -7.60
N VAL A 156 -14.58 1.36 -7.72
CA VAL A 156 -13.16 1.38 -8.07
C VAL A 156 -12.31 1.89 -6.90
N THR A 157 -11.18 1.25 -6.67
CA THR A 157 -10.24 1.54 -5.57
C THR A 157 -9.33 2.74 -5.88
N MET A 158 -8.83 3.40 -4.83
CA MET A 158 -7.79 4.43 -4.88
C MET A 158 -6.90 4.34 -3.64
N HIS A 159 -5.75 5.02 -3.68
CA HIS A 159 -4.67 4.87 -2.72
C HIS A 159 -4.20 3.41 -2.68
N GLY A 160 -3.68 2.91 -1.58
CA GLY A 160 -3.12 1.56 -1.58
C GLY A 160 -2.21 1.29 -0.40
N ILE A 161 -0.99 0.85 -0.72
CA ILE A 161 -0.01 0.35 0.23
C ILE A 161 1.26 1.19 0.20
N ALA A 162 1.99 1.16 1.31
CA ALA A 162 3.34 1.71 1.41
C ALA A 162 4.20 0.75 2.23
N LEU A 163 5.20 0.15 1.58
CA LEU A 163 6.11 -0.86 2.14
C LEU A 163 7.48 -0.22 2.43
N ASN A 164 7.93 -0.29 3.67
CA ASN A 164 9.24 0.22 4.06
C ASN A 164 10.33 -0.77 3.62
N CYS A 165 11.06 -0.44 2.56
CA CYS A 165 12.17 -1.27 2.05
C CYS A 165 13.46 -0.93 2.79
N ASP A 166 14.13 0.16 2.40
CA ASP A 166 15.30 0.74 3.04
C ASP A 166 15.07 2.18 3.51
N ALA A 167 13.80 2.55 3.73
CA ALA A 167 13.40 3.86 4.21
C ALA A 167 14.07 4.23 5.54
N ASP A 168 14.45 5.51 5.65
CA ASP A 168 14.79 6.12 6.93
C ASP A 168 13.51 6.32 7.76
N LEU A 169 13.47 5.68 8.92
CA LEU A 169 12.30 5.66 9.78
C LEU A 169 12.25 6.83 10.77
N GLU A 170 13.26 7.72 10.80
CA GLU A 170 13.26 8.88 11.69
C GLU A 170 11.99 9.73 11.53
N ALA A 171 11.48 9.87 10.31
CA ALA A 171 10.26 10.62 10.03
C ALA A 171 9.03 10.06 10.78
N PHE A 172 8.97 8.76 11.07
CA PHE A 172 7.87 8.19 11.84
C PHE A 172 7.90 8.59 13.33
N THR A 173 9.05 8.99 13.87
CA THR A 173 9.19 9.41 15.27
C THR A 173 8.50 10.74 15.58
N ARG A 174 8.18 11.51 14.53
CA ARG A 174 7.53 12.84 14.64
C ARG A 174 6.01 12.77 14.65
N ILE A 175 5.44 11.57 14.51
CA ILE A 175 3.99 11.34 14.44
C ILE A 175 3.60 10.19 15.36
N VAL A 176 2.30 10.03 15.60
CA VAL A 176 1.76 8.75 16.10
C VAL A 176 1.22 7.99 14.88
N PRO A 177 2.03 7.12 14.24
CA PRO A 177 1.68 6.54 12.96
C PRO A 177 0.44 5.65 13.10
N CYS A 178 -0.54 5.89 12.23
CA CYS A 178 -1.85 5.24 12.31
C CYS A 178 -2.58 5.43 13.66
N GLY A 179 -2.10 6.31 14.55
CA GLY A 179 -2.59 6.51 15.91
C GLY A 179 -2.37 5.32 16.85
N ILE A 180 -1.29 4.55 16.65
CA ILE A 180 -0.92 3.37 17.43
C ILE A 180 0.36 3.70 18.23
N PRO A 181 0.25 4.09 19.51
CA PRO A 181 1.41 4.47 20.33
C PRO A 181 2.13 3.28 20.99
N ASP A 182 1.54 2.09 20.92
CA ASP A 182 1.99 0.88 21.59
C ASP A 182 2.66 -0.15 20.65
N ALA A 183 3.06 0.30 19.45
CA ALA A 183 3.78 -0.50 18.46
C ALA A 183 4.86 0.33 17.77
N ASP A 184 5.78 -0.35 17.11
CA ASP A 184 6.89 0.28 16.40
C ASP A 184 6.68 0.25 14.88
N VAL A 185 7.49 1.00 14.15
CA VAL A 185 7.61 0.92 12.68
C VAL A 185 8.97 0.31 12.36
N THR A 186 9.03 -0.54 11.33
CA THR A 186 10.27 -1.18 10.85
C THR A 186 10.35 -1.11 9.33
N SER A 187 11.45 -1.62 8.78
CA SER A 187 11.67 -1.80 7.35
C SER A 187 12.19 -3.20 7.07
N LEU A 188 12.06 -3.66 5.81
CA LEU A 188 12.66 -4.93 5.38
C LEU A 188 14.17 -4.94 5.66
N SER A 189 14.84 -3.80 5.49
CA SER A 189 16.26 -3.66 5.75
C SER A 189 16.62 -3.84 7.23
N GLN A 190 15.82 -3.29 8.15
CA GLN A 190 16.05 -3.44 9.58
C GLN A 190 15.83 -4.89 10.04
N GLU A 191 14.77 -5.56 9.55
CA GLU A 191 14.49 -6.95 9.95
C GLU A 191 15.49 -7.96 9.37
N LEU A 192 16.08 -7.68 8.20
CA LEU A 192 17.11 -8.53 7.60
C LEU A 192 18.55 -8.17 8.02
N GLY A 193 18.76 -7.04 8.69
CA GLY A 193 20.10 -6.57 9.07
C GLY A 193 21.00 -6.22 7.88
N ARG A 194 20.43 -6.00 6.69
CA ARG A 194 21.12 -5.56 5.48
C ARG A 194 20.25 -4.61 4.68
N ARG A 195 20.83 -3.83 3.78
CA ARG A 195 20.05 -2.99 2.86
C ARG A 195 19.20 -3.86 1.91
N VAL A 196 17.92 -3.53 1.79
CA VAL A 196 16.93 -4.12 0.89
C VAL A 196 16.27 -2.96 0.12
N PRO A 197 16.79 -2.58 -1.05
CA PRO A 197 16.23 -1.47 -1.83
C PRO A 197 14.92 -1.87 -2.52
N ILE A 198 14.12 -0.88 -2.91
CA ILE A 198 12.88 -1.09 -3.67
C ILE A 198 13.08 -1.99 -4.90
N ALA A 199 14.19 -1.79 -5.63
CA ALA A 199 14.52 -2.57 -6.83
C ALA A 199 14.63 -4.09 -6.58
N GLU A 200 14.98 -4.52 -5.35
CA GLU A 200 15.05 -5.93 -4.98
C GLU A 200 13.66 -6.55 -4.81
N VAL A 201 12.68 -5.77 -4.37
CA VAL A 201 11.38 -6.29 -3.91
C VAL A 201 10.21 -5.95 -4.82
N VAL A 202 10.34 -4.94 -5.67
CA VAL A 202 9.24 -4.47 -6.54
C VAL A 202 8.69 -5.57 -7.44
N GLY A 203 9.56 -6.45 -7.97
CA GLY A 203 9.13 -7.58 -8.80
C GLY A 203 8.23 -8.57 -8.04
N SER A 204 8.61 -8.93 -6.81
CA SER A 204 7.83 -9.81 -5.94
C SER A 204 6.51 -9.15 -5.53
N VAL A 205 6.54 -7.89 -5.09
CA VAL A 205 5.31 -7.14 -4.74
C VAL A 205 4.35 -7.05 -5.91
N ARG A 206 4.85 -6.81 -7.14
CA ARG A 206 4.01 -6.80 -8.36
C ARG A 206 3.34 -8.14 -8.60
N ALA A 207 4.10 -9.23 -8.53
CA ALA A 207 3.57 -10.57 -8.77
C ALA A 207 2.48 -10.95 -7.76
N HIS A 208 2.73 -10.72 -6.48
CA HIS A 208 1.77 -11.06 -5.43
C HIS A 208 0.55 -10.13 -5.41
N LEU A 209 0.71 -8.84 -5.74
CA LEU A 209 -0.45 -7.95 -5.93
C LEU A 209 -1.34 -8.43 -7.08
N ASP A 210 -0.77 -8.82 -8.22
CA ASP A 210 -1.56 -9.32 -9.34
C ASP A 210 -2.28 -10.62 -8.97
N ALA A 211 -1.59 -11.56 -8.32
CA ALA A 211 -2.16 -12.83 -7.88
C ALA A 211 -3.30 -12.66 -6.87
N GLU A 212 -3.10 -11.86 -5.82
CA GLU A 212 -4.08 -11.69 -4.73
C GLU A 212 -5.28 -10.81 -5.14
N LEU A 213 -5.08 -9.85 -6.05
CA LEU A 213 -6.16 -8.95 -6.50
C LEU A 213 -6.97 -9.52 -7.66
N THR A 214 -6.39 -10.36 -8.53
CA THR A 214 -7.10 -10.93 -9.70
C THR A 214 -8.44 -11.60 -9.34
N PRO A 215 -8.57 -12.39 -8.25
CA PRO A 215 -9.84 -12.99 -7.86
C PRO A 215 -10.90 -11.99 -7.37
N LEU A 216 -10.52 -10.74 -7.11
CA LEU A 216 -11.38 -9.70 -6.53
C LEU A 216 -11.85 -8.67 -7.55
N VAL A 217 -11.20 -8.60 -8.71
CA VAL A 217 -11.56 -7.61 -9.74
C VAL A 217 -12.74 -8.09 -10.58
N ALA A 218 -13.54 -7.12 -11.05
CA ALA A 218 -14.63 -7.40 -11.98
C ALA A 218 -14.07 -7.88 -13.32
N ALA A 219 -14.78 -8.80 -13.99
CA ALA A 219 -14.42 -9.20 -15.34
C ALA A 219 -14.35 -7.98 -16.28
N PRO A 220 -13.43 -7.95 -17.27
CA PRO A 220 -13.35 -6.88 -18.24
C PRO A 220 -14.71 -6.66 -18.90
N ARG A 221 -15.13 -5.40 -19.04
CA ARG A 221 -16.33 -5.06 -19.81
C ARG A 221 -15.93 -4.76 -21.25
N ASP A 222 -16.72 -5.23 -22.21
CA ASP A 222 -16.58 -4.85 -23.61
C ASP A 222 -17.05 -3.40 -23.85
N SER A 223 -16.85 -2.88 -25.07
CA SER A 223 -17.25 -1.51 -25.46
C SER A 223 -18.76 -1.24 -25.37
N THR A 224 -19.58 -2.26 -25.08
CA THR A 224 -21.03 -2.16 -24.88
C THR A 224 -21.44 -2.29 -23.41
N GLY A 225 -20.47 -2.41 -22.49
CA GLY A 225 -20.69 -2.52 -21.05
C GLY A 225 -21.08 -3.92 -20.57
N ARG A 226 -21.04 -4.94 -21.45
CA ARG A 226 -21.28 -6.34 -21.09
C ARG A 226 -19.98 -7.01 -20.64
N PRO A 227 -20.03 -8.07 -19.81
CA PRO A 227 -18.84 -8.87 -19.52
C PRO A 227 -18.25 -9.37 -20.84
N ALA A 228 -16.96 -9.12 -21.08
CA ALA A 228 -16.26 -9.66 -22.23
C ALA A 228 -16.34 -11.19 -22.19
N SER A 229 -16.74 -11.81 -23.30
CA SER A 229 -16.89 -13.26 -23.38
C SER A 229 -15.53 -13.93 -23.18
N VAL A 230 -15.40 -14.75 -22.14
CA VAL A 230 -14.25 -15.64 -21.94
C VAL A 230 -14.34 -16.76 -22.96
N GLU A 231 -13.45 -16.77 -23.95
CA GLU A 231 -13.26 -17.92 -24.82
C GLU A 231 -12.70 -19.07 -23.97
N VAL A 232 -13.57 -20.00 -23.58
CA VAL A 232 -13.14 -21.27 -22.99
C VAL A 232 -12.51 -22.07 -24.12
N ALA A 233 -11.18 -22.07 -24.19
CA ALA A 233 -10.45 -23.00 -25.03
C ALA A 233 -10.86 -24.42 -24.63
N ARG A 234 -11.64 -25.07 -25.49
CA ARG A 234 -11.98 -26.49 -25.35
C ARG A 234 -10.68 -27.27 -25.50
N VAL A 235 -10.30 -27.98 -24.43
CA VAL A 235 -9.42 -29.15 -24.50
C VAL A 235 -10.29 -30.37 -24.32
#